data_AF-A0A923HUL2-F1
#
_entry.id   AF-A0A923HUL2-F1
#
_cell.length_a   1.000
_cell.length_b   1.000
_cell.length_c   1.000
_cell.angle_alpha   90.00
_cell.angle_beta   90.00
_cell.angle_gamma   90.00
#
_symmetry.space_group_name_H-M   'P 1'
#
loop_
_entity.id
_entity.type
_entity.pdbx_description
1 polymer ?
#
loop_
_entity_poly.entity_id
_entity_poly.type
_entity_poly.pdbx_seq_one_letter_code
_entity_poly.pdbx_strand_id
1 'polypeptide(L)'
;MISVLLGVATTLASAIDNPPTTIMRVGTFHNGEVPSVAGKNWFGLYVNGDQAELRPTTPRIKTVFDGINDDESNKASYSGKEVSLKGPAPLLLMRRTGLEAGVLKQAQLIHKDDGQTIQFENITYQVQYKCGSKNKESGAKSCKVYFIGNGLSQFLGDASLIDDSEFSETIRVLWAGDLDRDGKIDFIIEKSRYNNSDTILMLSTAAKGKQHAAEVAALSTQGC
;
A
#
# COMPACT_ATOMS: atom_id res chain seq x y z
N MET A 1 -48.67 -48.18 9.40
CA MET A 1 -47.30 -47.73 9.01
C MET A 1 -47.33 -46.22 8.92
N ILE A 2 -46.68 -45.52 9.85
CA ILE A 2 -46.62 -44.06 9.88
C ILE A 2 -45.34 -43.66 9.12
N SER A 3 -45.51 -43.02 7.97
CA SER A 3 -44.40 -42.54 7.15
C SER A 3 -43.99 -41.14 7.65
N VAL A 4 -42.80 -41.03 8.22
CA VAL A 4 -42.21 -39.77 8.67
C VAL A 4 -41.37 -39.21 7.52
N LEU A 5 -41.83 -38.11 6.92
CA LEU A 5 -41.04 -37.33 5.96
C LEU A 5 -40.01 -36.48 6.71
N LEU A 6 -38.73 -36.85 6.62
CA LEU A 6 -37.61 -35.97 6.99
C LEU A 6 -37.45 -34.92 5.90
N GLY A 7 -37.80 -33.66 6.20
CA GLY A 7 -37.45 -32.52 5.37
C GLY A 7 -35.98 -32.14 5.60
N VAL A 8 -35.14 -32.30 4.57
CA VAL A 8 -33.76 -31.80 4.58
C VAL A 8 -33.81 -30.30 4.33
N ALA A 9 -33.55 -29.50 5.36
CA ALA A 9 -33.37 -28.07 5.21
C ALA A 9 -31.97 -27.78 4.65
N THR A 10 -31.89 -27.49 3.35
CA THR A 10 -30.67 -26.98 2.72
C THR A 10 -30.47 -25.51 3.11
N THR A 11 -29.54 -25.24 4.02
CA THR A 11 -29.07 -23.88 4.26
C THR A 11 -28.27 -23.41 3.04
N LEU A 12 -28.84 -22.49 2.26
CA LEU A 12 -28.09 -21.74 1.25
C LEU A 12 -27.11 -20.82 2.00
N ALA A 13 -25.85 -21.22 2.09
CA ALA A 13 -24.78 -20.31 2.47
C ALA A 13 -24.67 -19.25 1.37
N SER A 14 -25.13 -18.03 1.62
CA SER A 14 -24.80 -16.88 0.78
C SER A 14 -23.28 -16.77 0.75
N ALA A 15 -22.69 -16.89 -0.45
CA ALA A 15 -21.30 -16.54 -0.66
C ALA A 15 -21.12 -15.10 -0.18
N ILE A 16 -20.41 -14.93 0.93
CA ILE A 16 -20.03 -13.60 1.41
C ILE A 16 -19.05 -13.07 0.37
N ASP A 17 -19.53 -12.16 -0.47
CA ASP A 17 -18.74 -11.49 -1.48
C ASP A 17 -17.72 -10.63 -0.73
N ASN A 18 -16.50 -11.15 -0.58
CA ASN A 18 -15.41 -10.44 0.07
C ASN A 18 -14.85 -9.45 -0.95
N PRO A 19 -15.06 -8.13 -0.78
CA PRO A 19 -14.54 -7.17 -1.73
C PRO A 19 -13.01 -7.28 -1.81
N PRO A 20 -12.43 -7.14 -3.00
CA PRO A 20 -10.98 -7.15 -3.14
C PRO A 20 -10.37 -6.01 -2.30
N THR A 21 -9.19 -6.26 -1.72
CA THR A 21 -8.43 -5.24 -1.01
C THR A 21 -8.19 -4.06 -1.95
N THR A 22 -8.56 -2.87 -1.51
CA THR A 22 -8.37 -1.62 -2.27
C THR A 22 -7.63 -0.62 -1.39
N ILE A 23 -6.69 0.14 -1.96
CA ILE A 23 -5.99 1.23 -1.26
C ILE A 23 -6.07 2.54 -2.05
N MET A 24 -6.02 3.67 -1.35
CA MET A 24 -5.96 5.02 -1.92
C MET A 24 -5.12 5.94 -1.03
N ARG A 25 -4.73 7.10 -1.55
CA ARG A 25 -4.18 8.21 -0.75
C ARG A 25 -5.11 9.42 -0.86
N VAL A 26 -5.02 10.35 0.10
CA VAL A 26 -5.64 11.68 -0.04
C VAL A 26 -4.80 12.49 -1.01
N GLY A 27 -5.42 13.19 -1.95
CA GLY A 27 -4.73 13.96 -2.97
C GLY A 27 -5.55 14.15 -4.24
N THR A 28 -4.89 14.71 -5.27
CA THR A 28 -5.42 14.81 -6.64
C THR A 28 -4.70 13.81 -7.52
N PHE A 29 -5.44 13.19 -8.42
CA PHE A 29 -5.03 12.06 -9.24
C PHE A 29 -5.52 12.26 -10.68
N HIS A 30 -4.76 11.73 -11.63
CA HIS A 30 -5.17 11.63 -13.02
C HIS A 30 -6.32 10.64 -13.19
N ASN A 31 -6.98 10.69 -14.36
CA ASN A 31 -8.08 9.78 -14.64
C ASN A 31 -7.64 8.31 -14.61
N GLY A 32 -8.34 7.48 -13.82
CA GLY A 32 -8.11 6.03 -13.74
C GLY A 32 -7.12 5.57 -12.67
N GLU A 33 -6.41 6.49 -12.00
CA GLU A 33 -5.48 6.13 -10.90
C GLU A 33 -6.22 5.74 -9.62
N VAL A 34 -7.40 6.33 -9.39
CA VAL A 34 -8.29 6.02 -8.27
C VAL A 34 -9.72 5.74 -8.77
N PRO A 35 -10.52 4.96 -8.03
CA PRO A 35 -11.93 4.73 -8.37
C PRO A 35 -12.72 6.04 -8.51
N SER A 36 -13.74 6.06 -9.35
CA SER A 36 -14.64 7.22 -9.50
C SER A 36 -15.52 7.47 -8.27
N VAL A 37 -15.75 6.44 -7.46
CA VAL A 37 -16.51 6.50 -6.21
C VAL A 37 -15.80 5.70 -5.13
N ALA A 38 -15.76 6.22 -3.90
CA ALA A 38 -15.10 5.54 -2.79
C ALA A 38 -15.79 4.22 -2.39
N GLY A 39 -17.12 4.21 -2.33
CA GLY A 39 -17.88 3.13 -1.67
C GLY A 39 -17.86 3.24 -0.14
N LYS A 40 -18.06 2.13 0.56
CA LYS A 40 -18.19 2.06 2.04
C LYS A 40 -17.04 1.27 2.67
N ASN A 41 -16.99 1.27 4.01
CA ASN A 41 -16.11 0.44 4.84
C ASN A 41 -14.61 0.73 4.66
N TRP A 42 -14.26 2.01 4.57
CA TRP A 42 -12.87 2.45 4.54
C TRP A 42 -12.30 2.60 5.95
N PHE A 43 -11.02 2.27 6.07
CA PHE A 43 -10.19 2.64 7.21
C PHE A 43 -9.07 3.57 6.74
N GLY A 44 -8.72 4.53 7.58
CA GLY A 44 -7.50 5.31 7.43
C GLY A 44 -6.44 4.80 8.41
N LEU A 45 -5.23 4.57 7.91
CA LEU A 45 -4.05 4.34 8.74
C LEU A 45 -3.46 5.69 9.15
N TYR A 46 -3.63 6.05 10.42
CA TYR A 46 -3.10 7.28 10.99
C TYR A 46 -1.81 6.95 11.74
N VAL A 47 -0.73 7.66 11.40
CA VAL A 47 0.58 7.49 12.03
C VAL A 47 0.96 8.81 12.69
N ASN A 48 1.29 8.77 13.99
CA ASN A 48 1.72 9.92 14.76
C ASN A 48 2.93 9.53 15.61
N GLY A 49 4.13 9.79 15.08
CA GLY A 49 5.38 9.40 15.73
C GLY A 49 5.50 7.87 15.86
N ASP A 50 5.53 7.38 17.09
CA ASP A 50 5.66 5.97 17.45
C ASP A 50 4.32 5.22 17.51
N GLN A 51 3.19 5.90 17.31
CA GLN A 51 1.86 5.32 17.36
C GLN A 51 1.22 5.23 15.97
N ALA A 52 0.57 4.10 15.70
CA ALA A 52 -0.34 3.94 14.57
C ALA A 52 -1.70 3.45 15.04
N GLU A 53 -2.74 3.84 14.31
CA GLU A 53 -4.10 3.34 14.51
C GLU A 53 -4.90 3.28 13.21
N LEU A 54 -5.83 2.34 13.17
CA LEU A 54 -6.88 2.27 12.15
C LEU A 54 -8.14 2.96 12.64
N ARG A 55 -8.63 3.94 11.87
CA ARG A 55 -9.92 4.59 12.12
C ARG A 55 -10.88 4.33 10.97
N PRO A 56 -12.13 3.92 11.24
CA PRO A 56 -13.18 3.95 10.23
C PRO A 56 -13.30 5.35 9.64
N THR A 57 -13.40 5.45 8.33
CA THR A 57 -13.41 6.73 7.64
C THR A 57 -14.30 6.68 6.40
N THR A 58 -14.58 7.85 5.82
CA THR A 58 -15.46 7.97 4.66
C THR A 58 -14.85 8.97 3.68
N PRO A 59 -13.94 8.52 2.79
CA PRO A 59 -13.35 9.38 1.80
C PRO A 59 -14.41 9.85 0.80
N ARG A 60 -14.22 11.07 0.31
CA ARG A 60 -15.00 11.66 -0.78
C ARG A 60 -14.13 11.69 -2.01
N ILE A 61 -14.73 11.34 -3.15
CA ILE A 61 -14.08 11.46 -4.45
C ILE A 61 -14.92 12.41 -5.27
N LYS A 62 -14.29 13.45 -5.82
CA LYS A 62 -14.92 14.38 -6.75
C LYS A 62 -14.09 14.46 -8.03
N THR A 63 -14.76 14.74 -9.15
CA THR A 63 -14.07 15.05 -10.40
C THR A 63 -13.44 16.43 -10.32
N VAL A 64 -12.19 16.54 -10.77
CA VAL A 64 -11.39 17.77 -10.85
C VAL A 64 -10.64 17.82 -12.18
N PHE A 65 -9.99 18.95 -12.46
CA PHE A 65 -9.15 19.13 -13.65
C PHE A 65 -7.91 18.23 -13.58
N ASP A 66 -7.65 17.50 -14.66
CA ASP A 66 -6.45 16.74 -14.95
C ASP A 66 -5.65 17.49 -16.05
N GLY A 67 -4.52 18.08 -15.66
CA GLY A 67 -3.73 18.92 -16.55
C GLY A 67 -3.05 18.21 -17.72
N ILE A 68 -3.11 16.88 -17.79
CA ILE A 68 -2.57 16.09 -18.91
C ILE A 68 -3.65 15.83 -19.96
N ASN A 69 -4.87 15.49 -19.51
CA ASN A 69 -5.92 14.97 -20.38
C ASN A 69 -7.03 15.98 -20.68
N ASP A 70 -7.17 17.03 -19.86
CA ASP A 70 -8.35 17.89 -19.89
C ASP A 70 -8.07 19.25 -20.54
N ASP A 71 -9.14 19.84 -21.08
CA ASP A 71 -9.15 21.23 -21.53
C ASP A 71 -9.64 22.12 -20.39
N GLU A 72 -8.77 23.00 -19.90
CA GLU A 72 -9.05 23.90 -18.77
C GLU A 72 -10.29 24.78 -19.03
N SER A 73 -10.53 25.14 -20.30
CA SER A 73 -11.67 25.96 -20.71
C SER A 73 -13.00 25.19 -20.77
N ASN A 74 -12.95 23.86 -20.75
CA ASN A 74 -14.12 22.99 -20.85
C ASN A 74 -14.25 22.07 -19.64
N LYS A 75 -14.99 22.51 -18.62
CA LYS A 75 -15.26 21.72 -17.41
C LYS A 75 -15.90 20.35 -17.66
N ALA A 76 -16.60 20.17 -18.77
CA ALA A 76 -17.19 18.87 -19.12
C ALA A 76 -16.12 17.84 -19.53
N SER A 77 -14.90 18.29 -19.85
CA SER A 77 -13.75 17.42 -20.11
C SER A 77 -13.10 16.89 -18.84
N TYR A 78 -13.42 17.45 -17.66
CA TYR A 78 -12.67 17.16 -16.44
C TYR A 78 -12.71 15.67 -16.10
N SER A 79 -11.54 15.05 -16.02
CA SER A 79 -11.38 13.61 -15.84
C SER A 79 -10.58 13.25 -14.59
N GLY A 80 -9.82 14.19 -14.03
CA GLY A 80 -9.09 14.02 -12.77
C GLY A 80 -9.99 13.70 -11.57
N LYS A 81 -9.36 13.24 -10.49
CA LYS A 81 -10.04 12.83 -9.26
C LYS A 81 -9.35 13.42 -8.03
N GLU A 82 -10.11 14.06 -7.15
CA GLU A 82 -9.61 14.46 -5.83
C GLU A 82 -10.22 13.53 -4.77
N VAL A 83 -9.36 12.82 -4.04
CA VAL A 83 -9.72 12.05 -2.86
C VAL A 83 -9.49 12.90 -1.63
N SER A 84 -10.55 13.17 -0.87
CA SER A 84 -10.52 14.04 0.30
C SER A 84 -11.20 13.42 1.52
N LEU A 85 -10.83 13.93 2.70
CA LEU A 85 -11.36 13.53 4.00
C LEU A 85 -11.63 14.74 4.88
N LYS A 86 -12.54 14.60 5.84
CA LYS A 86 -12.67 15.56 6.93
C LYS A 86 -11.63 15.25 8.01
N GLY A 87 -10.84 16.24 8.40
CA GLY A 87 -9.81 16.10 9.44
C GLY A 87 -8.43 15.76 8.88
N PRO A 88 -7.52 15.19 9.70
CA PRO A 88 -6.17 14.88 9.25
C PRO A 88 -6.17 13.83 8.14
N ALA A 89 -5.21 13.94 7.22
CA ALA A 89 -4.99 12.94 6.19
C ALA A 89 -4.29 11.71 6.80
N PRO A 90 -4.81 10.48 6.59
CA PRO A 90 -4.08 9.27 6.94
C PRO A 90 -2.92 9.04 5.97
N LEU A 91 -1.96 8.20 6.38
CA LEU A 91 -0.89 7.71 5.50
C LEU A 91 -1.47 6.94 4.30
N LEU A 92 -2.44 6.07 4.57
CA LEU A 92 -3.09 5.23 3.56
C LEU A 92 -4.57 5.05 3.89
N LEU A 93 -5.42 5.11 2.88
CA LEU A 93 -6.81 4.66 2.94
C LEU A 93 -6.88 3.21 2.45
N MET A 94 -7.61 2.36 3.16
CA MET A 94 -7.73 0.94 2.83
C MET A 94 -9.15 0.41 3.05
N ARG A 95 -9.57 -0.49 2.15
CA ARG A 95 -10.84 -1.21 2.24
C ARG A 95 -10.56 -2.70 2.05
N ARG A 96 -10.82 -3.50 3.08
CA ARG A 96 -10.62 -4.96 3.14
C ARG A 96 -11.54 -5.56 4.21
N THR A 97 -12.00 -6.79 4.00
CA THR A 97 -12.68 -7.56 5.05
C THR A 97 -11.71 -7.90 6.19
N GLY A 98 -12.18 -7.86 7.44
CA GLY A 98 -11.40 -8.29 8.60
C GLY A 98 -10.47 -7.22 9.19
N LEU A 99 -10.54 -5.97 8.72
CA LEU A 99 -9.89 -4.85 9.40
C LEU A 99 -10.69 -4.43 10.63
N GLU A 100 -9.98 -4.13 11.71
CA GLU A 100 -10.55 -3.68 12.98
C GLU A 100 -10.00 -2.31 13.36
N ALA A 101 -10.89 -1.44 13.83
CA ALA A 101 -10.50 -0.14 14.34
C ALA A 101 -9.62 -0.25 15.60
N GLY A 102 -8.77 0.75 15.83
CA GLY A 102 -8.00 0.89 17.05
C GLY A 102 -6.50 0.94 16.84
N VAL A 103 -5.76 1.00 17.95
CA VAL A 103 -4.30 1.07 17.96
C VAL A 103 -3.70 -0.20 17.36
N LEU A 104 -2.63 -0.01 16.58
CA LEU A 104 -1.83 -1.05 15.96
C LEU A 104 -0.48 -1.17 16.67
N LYS A 105 0.12 -2.36 16.60
CA LYS A 105 1.54 -2.50 16.92
C LYS A 105 2.34 -1.95 15.75
N GLN A 106 3.12 -0.91 15.99
CA GLN A 106 3.95 -0.27 14.97
C GLN A 106 5.41 -0.70 15.15
N ALA A 107 6.12 -0.90 14.04
CA ALA A 107 7.56 -1.08 14.03
C ALA A 107 8.28 0.28 14.11
N GLN A 108 9.46 0.31 14.73
CA GLN A 108 10.32 1.49 14.67
C GLN A 108 11.08 1.51 13.34
N LEU A 109 10.91 2.58 12.56
CA LEU A 109 11.62 2.80 11.31
C LEU A 109 12.81 3.73 11.54
N ILE A 110 14.02 3.25 11.25
CA ILE A 110 15.28 4.00 11.36
C ILE A 110 15.85 4.14 9.95
N HIS A 111 15.91 5.39 9.48
CA HIS A 111 16.48 5.74 8.18
C HIS A 111 18.00 5.83 8.28
N LYS A 112 18.70 5.24 7.31
CA LYS A 112 20.15 5.28 7.15
C LYS A 112 20.47 5.66 5.71
N ASP A 113 21.72 6.09 5.48
CA ASP A 113 22.17 6.48 4.13
C ASP A 113 22.12 5.32 3.13
N ASP A 114 22.19 4.06 3.61
CA ASP A 114 22.24 2.84 2.79
C ASP A 114 20.94 2.02 2.81
N GLY A 115 19.87 2.53 3.42
CA GLY A 115 18.57 1.86 3.46
C GLY A 115 17.75 2.15 4.72
N GLN A 116 16.95 1.16 5.14
CA GLN A 116 16.10 1.29 6.31
C GLN A 116 16.29 0.10 7.24
N THR A 117 16.45 0.38 8.53
CA THR A 117 16.36 -0.63 9.59
C THR A 117 14.98 -0.53 10.22
N ILE A 118 14.30 -1.67 10.35
CA ILE A 118 12.95 -1.75 10.93
C ILE A 118 13.00 -2.69 12.13
N GLN A 119 12.66 -2.20 13.31
CA GLN A 119 12.57 -3.00 14.52
C GLN A 119 11.09 -3.30 14.81
N PHE A 120 10.72 -4.57 14.77
CA PHE A 120 9.38 -5.02 15.12
C PHE A 120 9.46 -6.17 16.12
N GLU A 121 8.87 -5.97 17.29
CA GLU A 121 9.04 -6.87 18.43
C GLU A 121 10.55 -7.12 18.68
N ASN A 122 10.98 -8.37 18.80
CA ASN A 122 12.38 -8.74 19.02
C ASN A 122 13.15 -9.03 17.71
N ILE A 123 12.62 -8.63 16.55
CA ILE A 123 13.21 -8.92 15.24
C ILE A 123 13.64 -7.62 14.56
N THR A 124 14.89 -7.60 14.12
CA THR A 124 15.42 -6.53 13.27
C THR A 124 15.32 -6.94 11.80
N TYR A 125 14.71 -6.08 11.01
CA TYR A 125 14.62 -6.18 9.56
C TYR A 125 15.44 -5.08 8.90
N GLN A 126 15.86 -5.32 7.66
CA GLN A 126 16.61 -4.37 6.84
C GLN A 126 16.06 -4.33 5.41
N VAL A 127 15.92 -3.13 4.87
CA VAL A 127 15.79 -2.88 3.44
C VAL A 127 17.20 -2.70 2.89
N GLN A 128 17.69 -3.67 2.11
CA GLN A 128 19.05 -3.67 1.58
C GLN A 128 19.05 -3.52 0.06
N TYR A 129 19.86 -2.56 -0.41
CA TYR A 129 20.15 -2.37 -1.83
C TYR A 129 21.41 -3.16 -2.22
N LYS A 130 21.27 -4.10 -3.16
CA LYS A 130 22.40 -4.83 -3.76
C LYS A 130 22.65 -4.28 -5.15
N CYS A 131 23.58 -3.32 -5.24
CA CYS A 131 23.87 -2.58 -6.46
C CYS A 131 25.05 -3.15 -7.24
N GLY A 132 24.95 -3.11 -8.56
CA GLY A 132 26.08 -3.36 -9.46
C GLY A 132 27.03 -2.16 -9.57
N SER A 133 28.02 -2.29 -10.46
CA SER A 133 28.89 -1.18 -10.83
C SER A 133 28.13 -0.06 -11.51
N LYS A 134 28.58 1.18 -11.29
CA LYS A 134 28.02 2.38 -11.94
C LYS A 134 28.22 2.31 -13.46
N ASN A 135 27.15 2.54 -14.22
CA ASN A 135 27.22 2.72 -15.66
C ASN A 135 27.97 4.04 -15.96
N LYS A 136 28.96 4.01 -16.86
CA LYS A 136 29.80 5.18 -17.17
C LYS A 136 29.08 6.26 -17.98
N GLU A 137 28.10 5.88 -18.79
CA GLU A 137 27.36 6.78 -19.67
C GLU A 137 26.23 7.48 -18.92
N SER A 138 25.40 6.71 -18.21
CA SER A 138 24.25 7.26 -17.49
C SER A 138 24.56 7.68 -16.05
N GLY A 139 25.68 7.23 -15.49
CA GLY A 139 25.95 7.38 -14.06
C GLY A 139 25.04 6.54 -13.16
N ALA A 140 24.16 5.70 -13.71
CA ALA A 140 23.20 4.93 -12.92
C ALA A 140 23.83 3.65 -12.33
N LYS A 141 23.36 3.25 -11.15
CA LYS A 141 23.61 1.94 -10.53
C LYS A 141 22.31 1.15 -10.50
N SER A 142 22.25 0.05 -11.23
CA SER A 142 21.15 -0.91 -11.11
C SER A 142 21.28 -1.68 -9.80
N CYS A 143 20.20 -1.70 -9.02
CA CYS A 143 20.15 -2.30 -7.69
C CYS A 143 18.98 -3.28 -7.59
N LYS A 144 19.19 -4.38 -6.88
CA LYS A 144 18.12 -5.27 -6.41
C LYS A 144 17.82 -4.96 -4.96
N VAL A 145 16.56 -4.72 -4.61
CA VAL A 145 16.16 -4.36 -3.25
C VAL A 145 15.55 -5.57 -2.54
N TYR A 146 16.01 -5.82 -1.32
CA TYR A 146 15.56 -6.94 -0.50
C TYR A 146 15.08 -6.48 0.87
N PHE A 147 14.01 -7.10 1.37
CA PHE A 147 13.59 -7.05 2.76
C PHE A 147 14.11 -8.28 3.49
N ILE A 148 15.03 -8.08 4.43
CA ILE A 148 15.79 -9.14 5.09
C ILE A 148 15.50 -9.12 6.58
N GLY A 149 15.21 -10.27 7.18
CA GLY A 149 14.98 -10.41 8.62
C GLY A 149 14.64 -11.86 8.96
N ASN A 150 14.81 -12.27 10.22
CA ASN A 150 14.46 -13.61 10.70
C ASN A 150 14.94 -14.79 9.80
N GLY A 151 16.16 -14.69 9.27
CA GLY A 151 16.74 -15.71 8.37
C GLY A 151 16.14 -15.78 6.96
N LEU A 152 15.22 -14.87 6.60
CA LEU A 152 14.57 -14.78 5.29
C LEU A 152 14.99 -13.51 4.55
N SER A 153 15.09 -13.63 3.22
CA SER A 153 15.38 -12.53 2.30
C SER A 153 14.32 -12.50 1.21
N GLN A 154 13.48 -11.47 1.21
CA GLN A 154 12.41 -11.27 0.23
C GLN A 154 12.82 -10.19 -0.78
N PHE A 155 12.73 -10.50 -2.07
CA PHE A 155 12.94 -9.50 -3.13
C PHE A 155 11.74 -8.55 -3.22
N LEU A 156 11.98 -7.24 -3.18
CA LEU A 156 10.93 -6.21 -3.29
C LEU A 156 10.81 -5.63 -4.71
N GLY A 157 11.90 -5.67 -5.48
CA GLY A 157 11.96 -5.16 -6.84
C GLY A 157 13.35 -4.63 -7.21
N ASP A 158 13.45 -4.18 -8.46
CA ASP A 158 14.62 -3.49 -8.97
C ASP A 158 14.52 -1.97 -8.67
N ALA A 159 15.67 -1.33 -8.58
CA ALA A 159 15.86 0.09 -8.36
C ALA A 159 17.03 0.60 -9.21
N SER A 160 17.07 1.89 -9.50
CA SER A 160 18.12 2.53 -10.29
C SER A 160 18.55 3.81 -9.56
N LEU A 161 19.74 3.78 -8.96
CA LEU A 161 20.25 4.93 -8.21
C LEU A 161 21.16 5.76 -9.12
N ILE A 162 20.88 7.04 -9.25
CA ILE A 162 21.70 8.01 -9.98
C ILE A 162 22.19 9.05 -8.97
N ASP A 163 23.38 9.64 -9.18
CA ASP A 163 23.88 10.68 -8.27
C ASP A 163 22.91 11.87 -8.16
N ASP A 164 22.14 12.12 -9.22
CA ASP A 164 20.98 13.00 -9.22
C ASP A 164 19.76 12.27 -8.66
N SER A 165 19.30 12.70 -7.49
CA SER A 165 18.20 12.06 -6.77
C SER A 165 16.86 12.17 -7.49
N GLU A 166 16.67 13.16 -8.37
CA GLU A 166 15.39 13.37 -9.08
C GLU A 166 15.07 12.25 -10.08
N PHE A 167 16.11 11.60 -10.59
CA PHE A 167 15.98 10.50 -11.56
C PHE A 167 16.20 9.12 -10.92
N SER A 168 16.38 9.07 -9.61
CA SER A 168 16.59 7.81 -8.90
C SER A 168 15.28 7.05 -8.72
N GLU A 169 15.27 5.79 -9.14
CA GLU A 169 14.21 4.86 -8.84
C GLU A 169 14.51 4.17 -7.51
N THR A 170 13.59 4.28 -6.55
CA THR A 170 13.82 3.84 -5.17
C THR A 170 12.68 2.97 -4.67
N ILE A 171 12.97 2.09 -3.70
CA ILE A 171 11.96 1.30 -2.99
C ILE A 171 12.16 1.54 -1.50
N ARG A 172 11.17 2.15 -0.84
CA ARG A 172 11.22 2.45 0.59
C ARG A 172 9.99 1.93 1.32
N VAL A 173 10.16 1.53 2.57
CA VAL A 173 9.07 1.22 3.50
C VAL A 173 8.55 2.53 4.08
N LEU A 174 7.28 2.84 3.83
CA LEU A 174 6.59 4.01 4.39
C LEU A 174 6.08 3.77 5.82
N TRP A 175 5.70 2.52 6.10
CA TRP A 175 5.22 2.07 7.41
C TRP A 175 5.39 0.57 7.53
N ALA A 176 5.62 0.09 8.75
CA ALA A 176 5.59 -1.32 9.07
C ALA A 176 5.00 -1.53 10.48
N GLY A 177 4.34 -2.66 10.68
CA GLY A 177 3.66 -3.02 11.93
C GLY A 177 2.81 -4.27 11.75
N ASP A 178 1.83 -4.48 12.62
CA ASP A 178 0.87 -5.57 12.53
C ASP A 178 -0.52 -4.98 12.24
N LEU A 179 -0.87 -4.95 10.96
CA LEU A 179 -2.05 -4.25 10.46
C LEU A 179 -3.31 -5.08 10.65
N ASP A 180 -3.21 -6.39 10.47
CA ASP A 180 -4.34 -7.33 10.58
C ASP A 180 -4.32 -8.22 11.83
N ARG A 181 -3.46 -7.88 12.79
CA ARG A 181 -3.42 -8.42 14.16
C ARG A 181 -3.06 -9.91 14.19
N ASP A 182 -2.24 -10.38 13.25
CA ASP A 182 -1.75 -11.76 13.21
C ASP A 182 -0.43 -11.95 13.99
N GLY A 183 0.14 -10.87 14.51
CA GLY A 183 1.37 -10.85 15.29
C GLY A 183 2.65 -10.84 14.44
N LYS A 184 2.56 -10.70 13.12
CA LYS A 184 3.71 -10.64 12.20
C LYS A 184 3.82 -9.27 11.52
N ILE A 185 4.91 -9.10 10.78
CA ILE A 185 5.23 -7.83 10.14
C ILE A 185 4.48 -7.67 8.80
N ASP A 186 3.59 -6.71 8.76
CA ASP A 186 3.01 -6.12 7.56
C ASP A 186 3.76 -4.82 7.23
N PHE A 187 3.69 -4.40 5.96
CA PHE A 187 4.34 -3.17 5.57
C PHE A 187 3.73 -2.54 4.32
N ILE A 188 3.90 -1.21 4.24
CA ILE A 188 3.57 -0.40 3.07
C ILE A 188 4.89 0.03 2.46
N ILE A 189 5.09 -0.25 1.18
CA ILE A 189 6.23 0.27 0.42
C ILE A 189 5.80 1.30 -0.61
N GLU A 190 6.70 2.19 -0.93
CA GLU A 190 6.61 3.07 -2.09
C GLU A 190 7.74 2.72 -3.06
N LYS A 191 7.39 2.48 -4.32
CA LYS A 191 8.32 2.34 -5.43
C LYS A 191 8.27 3.63 -6.23
N SER A 192 9.25 4.50 -6.05
CA SER A 192 9.35 5.76 -6.81
C SER A 192 10.13 5.53 -8.09
N ARG A 193 9.66 6.13 -9.18
CA ARG A 193 10.28 6.22 -10.50
C ARG A 193 10.13 7.65 -11.01
N TYR A 194 10.90 8.03 -12.03
CA TYR A 194 11.02 9.42 -12.52
C TYR A 194 9.74 10.26 -12.44
N ASN A 195 8.64 9.76 -13.00
CA ASN A 195 7.32 10.40 -12.94
C ASN A 195 6.22 9.44 -12.51
N ASN A 196 6.54 8.35 -11.82
CA ASN A 196 5.54 7.37 -11.40
C ASN A 196 5.85 6.87 -10.00
N SER A 197 4.83 6.60 -9.20
CA SER A 197 5.01 5.94 -7.90
C SER A 197 4.00 4.82 -7.73
N ASP A 198 4.44 3.68 -7.18
CA ASP A 198 3.53 2.65 -6.69
C ASP A 198 3.56 2.65 -5.17
N THR A 199 2.42 2.91 -4.53
CA THR A 199 2.23 2.59 -3.10
C THR A 199 1.66 1.17 -3.01
N ILE A 200 2.33 0.27 -2.31
CA ILE A 200 1.96 -1.16 -2.26
C ILE A 200 1.74 -1.58 -0.81
N LEU A 201 0.59 -2.19 -0.54
CA LEU A 201 0.26 -2.81 0.74
C LEU A 201 0.65 -4.28 0.72
N MET A 202 1.51 -4.68 1.67
CA MET A 202 1.97 -6.05 1.82
C MET A 202 1.56 -6.61 3.18
N LEU A 203 0.89 -7.77 3.17
CA LEU A 203 0.40 -8.44 4.39
C LEU A 203 1.07 -9.79 4.59
N SER A 204 1.47 -10.05 5.82
CA SER A 204 2.05 -11.30 6.30
C SER A 204 1.06 -12.46 6.24
N THR A 205 -0.23 -12.23 6.51
CA THR A 205 -1.30 -13.24 6.35
C THR A 205 -1.48 -13.73 4.91
N ALA A 206 -1.08 -12.93 3.93
CA ALA A 206 -1.12 -13.28 2.51
C ALA A 206 0.18 -13.94 2.01
N ALA A 207 1.24 -13.95 2.82
CA ALA A 207 2.55 -14.48 2.45
C ALA A 207 2.48 -15.96 2.05
N LYS A 208 3.25 -16.34 1.02
CA LYS A 208 3.40 -17.73 0.59
C LYS A 208 4.87 -18.13 0.58
N GLY A 209 5.16 -19.36 1.00
CA GLY A 209 6.51 -19.90 0.98
C GLY A 209 7.48 -19.10 1.86
N LYS A 210 8.61 -18.68 1.29
CA LYS A 210 9.70 -17.97 1.98
C LYS A 210 9.59 -16.44 1.83
N GLN A 211 8.44 -15.88 2.16
CA GLN A 211 8.16 -14.44 2.12
C GLN A 211 7.77 -13.95 3.52
N HIS A 212 8.10 -12.69 3.83
CA HIS A 212 7.62 -12.01 5.03
C HIS A 212 6.17 -11.57 4.86
N ALA A 213 5.84 -11.03 3.69
CA ALA A 213 4.51 -10.55 3.33
C ALA A 213 4.26 -10.72 1.82
N ALA A 214 3.00 -10.79 1.40
CA ALA A 214 2.63 -10.72 -0.01
C ALA A 214 1.86 -9.43 -0.31
N GLU A 215 2.01 -8.94 -1.54
CA GLU A 215 1.22 -7.82 -2.05
C GLU A 215 -0.27 -8.20 -2.10
N VAL A 216 -1.10 -7.33 -1.54
CA VAL A 216 -2.56 -7.49 -1.55
C VAL A 216 -3.28 -6.36 -2.27
N ALA A 217 -2.63 -5.21 -2.45
CA ALA A 217 -3.12 -4.08 -3.22
C ALA A 217 -1.98 -3.13 -3.58
N ALA A 218 -2.14 -2.43 -4.71
CA ALA A 218 -1.25 -1.37 -5.15
C ALA A 218 -2.06 -0.15 -5.62
N LEU A 219 -1.48 1.04 -5.46
CA LEU A 219 -1.93 2.30 -6.03
C LEU A 219 -0.77 2.84 -6.86
N SER A 220 -0.94 2.86 -8.18
CA SER A 220 -0.01 3.49 -9.11
C SER A 220 -0.48 4.91 -9.40
N THR A 221 0.43 5.87 -9.30
CA THR A 221 0.20 7.28 -9.61
C THR A 221 1.28 7.77 -10.57
N GLN A 222 0.89 8.62 -11.49
CA GLN A 222 1.76 9.36 -12.38
C GLN A 222 1.91 10.79 -11.85
N GLY A 223 3.15 11.28 -11.82
CA GLY A 223 3.46 12.68 -11.61
C GLY A 223 3.21 13.47 -12.90
N CYS A 224 2.83 14.73 -12.73
CA CYS A 224 2.59 15.67 -13.84
C CYS A 224 3.87 15.99 -14.63
#